data_AF-A0A534B3N6-F1
#
_entry.id   AF-A0A534B3N6-F1
#
_cell.length_a   1.000
_cell.length_b   1.000
_cell.length_c   1.000
_cell.angle_alpha   90.00
_cell.angle_beta   90.00
_cell.angle_gamma   90.00
#
_symmetry.space_group_name_H-M   'P 1'
#
loop_
_entity.id
_entity.type
_entity.pdbx_description
1 polymer ?
#
loop_
_entity_poly.entity_id
_entity_poly.type
_entity_poly.pdbx_seq_one_letter_code
_entity_poly.pdbx_strand_id
1 'polypeptide(L)'
;MRIRRWWKTSLLSVEEAHREVDEMLAQFSVVYPTENTLRTALRGAALYKLSWFDAHLWAYADERGLDPLWSEDFEDGRLYGRVRVLDPFRLAVHERSPGYSRARVAR
;
A
#
# COMPACT_ATOMS: atom_id res chain seq x y z
N MET A 1 -9.74 -26.41 -17.90
CA MET A 1 -9.13 -25.76 -16.71
C MET A 1 -10.04 -24.61 -16.29
N ARG A 2 -10.65 -24.69 -15.09
CA ARG A 2 -11.76 -23.82 -14.67
C ARG A 2 -11.22 -22.69 -13.81
N ILE A 3 -11.12 -21.47 -14.35
CA ILE A 3 -10.73 -20.27 -13.61
C ILE A 3 -11.78 -20.05 -12.52
N ARG A 4 -11.44 -20.37 -11.28
CA ARG A 4 -12.30 -20.09 -10.13
C ARG A 4 -12.33 -18.58 -9.95
N ARG A 5 -13.54 -18.04 -10.00
CA ARG A 5 -13.89 -16.64 -9.97
C ARG A 5 -13.69 -16.10 -8.54
N TRP A 6 -12.46 -15.67 -8.22
CA TRP A 6 -12.08 -15.03 -6.95
C TRP A 6 -12.16 -13.51 -7.06
N TRP A 7 -13.34 -12.95 -7.30
CA TRP A 7 -13.58 -11.54 -6.99
C TRP A 7 -14.66 -11.55 -5.92
N LYS A 8 -14.16 -11.43 -4.69
CA LYS A 8 -14.93 -11.13 -3.50
C LYS A 8 -15.88 -9.99 -3.80
N THR A 9 -17.07 -10.05 -3.21
CA THR A 9 -17.93 -8.89 -2.99
C THR A 9 -17.09 -7.70 -2.55
N SER A 10 -17.25 -6.56 -3.21
CA SER A 10 -16.56 -5.32 -2.84
C SER A 10 -16.79 -5.04 -1.34
N LEU A 11 -15.73 -4.65 -0.63
CA LEU A 11 -15.81 -4.32 0.81
C LEU A 11 -16.70 -3.09 1.06
N LEU A 12 -16.71 -2.16 0.11
CA LEU A 12 -17.46 -0.90 0.13
C LEU A 12 -18.24 -0.75 -1.18
N SER A 13 -19.35 0.00 -1.16
CA SER A 13 -19.92 0.55 -2.39
C SER A 13 -18.96 1.56 -3.02
N VAL A 14 -19.19 1.91 -4.29
CA VAL A 14 -18.36 2.92 -4.96
C VAL A 14 -18.47 4.28 -4.26
N GLU A 15 -19.67 4.64 -3.80
CA GLU A 15 -19.94 5.89 -3.08
C GLU A 15 -19.27 5.91 -1.70
N GLU A 16 -19.29 4.77 -0.99
CA GLU A 16 -18.56 4.61 0.27
C GLU A 16 -17.06 4.74 0.05
N ALA A 17 -16.51 4.06 -0.97
CA ALA A 17 -15.08 4.13 -1.29
C ALA A 17 -14.62 5.56 -1.64
N HIS A 18 -15.42 6.34 -2.38
CA HIS A 18 -15.08 7.74 -2.66
C HIS A 18 -15.03 8.59 -1.39
N ARG A 19 -16.01 8.42 -0.49
CA ARG A 19 -16.01 9.15 0.80
C ARG A 19 -14.81 8.76 1.67
N GLU A 20 -14.48 7.46 1.75
CA GLU A 20 -13.28 7.02 2.48
C GLU A 20 -12.00 7.65 1.92
N VAL A 21 -11.88 7.77 0.59
CA VAL A 21 -10.73 8.43 -0.04
C VAL A 21 -10.69 9.92 0.33
N ASP A 22 -11.82 10.63 0.32
CA ASP A 22 -11.87 12.04 0.75
C ASP A 22 -11.46 12.20 2.22
N GLU A 23 -11.88 11.29 3.10
CA GLU A 23 -11.49 11.27 4.51
C GLU A 23 -9.99 10.99 4.69
N MET A 24 -9.41 10.12 3.86
CA MET A 24 -7.95 9.91 3.83
C MET A 24 -7.22 11.17 3.36
N LEU A 25 -7.72 11.85 2.33
CA LEU A 25 -7.12 13.10 1.83
C LEU A 25 -7.15 14.22 2.87
N ALA A 26 -8.15 14.23 3.76
CA ALA A 26 -8.20 15.17 4.88
C ALA A 26 -7.19 14.84 6.00
N GLN A 27 -6.76 13.59 6.13
CA GLN A 27 -5.87 13.11 7.18
C GLN A 27 -4.40 13.08 6.77
N PHE A 28 -4.10 12.73 5.52
CA PHE A 28 -2.76 12.52 5.02
C PHE A 28 -2.33 13.63 4.05
N SER A 29 -1.11 14.13 4.24
CA SER A 29 -0.54 15.09 3.30
C SER A 29 -0.22 14.43 1.95
N VAL A 30 -0.76 14.99 0.87
CA VAL A 30 -0.43 14.56 -0.50
C VAL A 30 0.89 15.21 -0.93
N VAL A 31 1.86 14.37 -1.25
CA VAL A 31 3.19 14.80 -1.71
C VAL A 31 3.30 14.59 -3.21
N TYR A 32 3.62 15.67 -3.94
CA TYR A 32 3.81 15.63 -5.39
C TYR A 32 5.25 15.31 -5.79
N PRO A 33 5.44 14.66 -6.97
CA PRO A 33 6.77 14.32 -7.45
C PRO A 33 7.50 15.59 -7.88
N THR A 34 8.81 15.59 -7.67
CA THR A 34 9.72 16.57 -8.25
C THR A 34 10.53 15.93 -9.37
N GLU A 35 11.28 16.73 -10.14
CA GLU A 35 12.25 16.18 -11.09
C GLU A 35 13.28 15.26 -10.40
N ASN A 36 13.68 15.60 -9.17
CA ASN A 36 14.56 14.76 -8.38
C ASN A 36 13.89 13.41 -8.08
N THR A 37 12.61 13.42 -7.69
CA THR A 37 11.83 12.20 -7.40
C THR A 37 11.85 11.24 -8.59
N LEU A 38 11.66 11.77 -9.80
CA LEU A 38 11.71 10.97 -11.01
C LEU A 38 13.11 10.38 -11.28
N ARG A 39 14.17 11.19 -11.13
CA ARG A 39 15.55 10.73 -11.32
C ARG A 39 15.96 9.70 -10.27
N THR A 40 15.55 9.88 -9.02
CA THR A 40 15.79 8.96 -7.91
C THR A 40 15.05 7.64 -8.14
N ALA A 41 13.77 7.69 -8.52
CA ALA A 41 12.99 6.50 -8.84
C ALA A 41 13.57 5.70 -10.00
N LEU A 42 14.02 6.35 -11.08
CA LEU A 42 14.70 5.68 -12.20
C LEU A 42 15.95 4.91 -11.76
N ARG A 43 16.77 5.53 -10.89
CA ARG A 43 17.96 4.88 -10.32
C ARG A 43 17.57 3.73 -9.40
N GLY A 44 16.56 3.93 -8.55
CA GLY A 44 16.04 2.91 -7.64
C GLY A 44 15.48 1.69 -8.36
N ALA A 45 14.68 1.90 -9.41
CA ALA A 45 14.15 0.83 -10.26
C ALA A 45 15.28 0.01 -10.89
N ALA A 46 16.32 0.68 -11.41
CA ALA A 46 17.45 0.00 -12.03
C ALA A 46 18.32 -0.77 -11.01
N LEU A 47 18.59 -0.17 -9.85
CA LEU A 47 19.47 -0.71 -8.81
C LEU A 47 18.81 -1.83 -8.01
N TYR A 48 17.58 -1.61 -7.56
CA TYR A 48 16.86 -2.50 -6.66
C TYR A 48 15.87 -3.41 -7.37
N LYS A 49 15.69 -3.25 -8.69
CA LYS A 49 14.73 -4.00 -9.51
C LYS A 49 13.28 -3.83 -9.04
N LEU A 50 12.97 -2.68 -8.45
CA LEU A 50 11.62 -2.31 -8.06
C LEU A 50 10.76 -2.04 -9.30
N SER A 51 9.45 -2.27 -9.18
CA SER A 51 8.48 -1.81 -10.18
C SER A 51 8.49 -0.28 -10.28
N TRP A 52 7.93 0.28 -11.35
CA TRP A 52 7.92 1.73 -11.57
C TRP A 52 7.28 2.52 -10.42
N PHE A 53 6.11 2.08 -9.94
CA PHE A 53 5.38 2.76 -8.87
C PHE A 53 6.03 2.54 -7.50
N ASP A 54 6.53 1.33 -7.22
CA ASP A 54 7.28 1.05 -5.98
C ASP A 54 8.55 1.88 -5.90
N ALA A 55 9.27 2.02 -7.02
CA ALA A 55 10.44 2.87 -7.09
C ALA A 55 10.11 4.35 -6.83
N HIS A 56 8.94 4.83 -7.23
CA HIS A 56 8.48 6.18 -6.90
C HIS A 56 8.14 6.31 -5.41
N LEU A 57 7.38 5.38 -4.85
CA LEU A 57 7.06 5.35 -3.41
C LEU A 57 8.34 5.37 -2.56
N TRP A 58 9.30 4.51 -2.90
CA TRP A 58 10.61 4.51 -2.26
C TRP A 58 11.36 5.83 -2.44
N ALA A 59 11.38 6.41 -3.65
CA ALA A 59 12.07 7.67 -3.92
C ALA A 59 11.47 8.84 -3.12
N TYR A 60 10.15 8.90 -2.95
CA TYR A 60 9.51 9.91 -2.09
C TYR A 60 10.03 9.83 -0.66
N ALA A 61 10.14 8.62 -0.12
CA ALA A 61 10.61 8.37 1.23
C ALA A 61 12.10 8.73 1.39
N ASP A 62 12.97 8.26 0.49
CA ASP A 62 14.42 8.49 0.59
C ASP A 62 14.78 9.98 0.49
N GLU A 63 14.13 10.71 -0.43
CA GLU A 63 14.36 12.14 -0.63
C GLU A 63 13.98 13.00 0.58
N ARG A 64 13.00 12.54 1.36
CA ARG A 64 12.46 13.26 2.51
C ARG A 64 12.94 12.71 3.85
N GLY A 65 13.82 11.70 3.82
CA GLY A 65 14.31 11.04 5.02
C GLY A 65 13.20 10.34 5.82
N LEU A 66 12.16 9.86 5.15
CA LEU A 66 11.07 9.12 5.78
C LEU A 66 11.49 7.66 5.96
N ASP A 67 11.38 7.16 7.18
CA ASP A 67 11.69 5.78 7.57
C ASP A 67 10.81 5.40 8.77
N PRO A 68 10.10 4.26 8.76
CA PRO A 68 10.03 3.25 7.71
C PRO A 68 9.00 3.56 6.61
N LEU A 69 9.17 2.96 5.43
CA LEU A 69 8.13 2.84 4.41
C LEU A 69 7.24 1.63 4.75
N TRP A 70 5.94 1.86 4.95
CA TRP A 70 4.97 0.79 5.21
C TRP A 70 4.41 0.26 3.90
N SER A 71 4.65 -1.01 3.58
CA SER A 71 4.07 -1.64 2.38
C SER A 71 4.17 -3.17 2.44
N GLU A 72 3.10 -3.85 2.03
CA GLU A 72 3.06 -5.32 1.90
C GLU A 72 3.69 -5.84 0.59
N ASP A 73 3.79 -4.98 -0.43
CA ASP A 73 4.27 -5.37 -1.77
C ASP A 73 5.80 -5.48 -1.85
N PHE A 74 6.50 -4.98 -0.82
CA PHE A 74 7.95 -5.03 -0.72
C PHE A 74 8.42 -6.22 0.14
N GLU A 75 9.70 -6.56 0.00
CA GLU A 75 10.34 -7.51 0.91
C GLU A 75 10.46 -6.90 2.32
N ASP A 76 9.75 -7.50 3.27
CA ASP A 76 9.73 -7.07 4.68
C ASP A 76 11.15 -6.99 5.28
N GLY A 77 11.41 -5.90 6.02
CA GLY A 77 12.66 -5.63 6.70
C GLY A 77 13.81 -5.15 5.80
N ARG A 78 13.64 -5.16 4.47
CA ARG A 78 14.68 -4.78 3.51
C ARG A 78 14.99 -3.29 3.57
N LEU A 79 16.27 -2.96 3.44
CA LEU A 79 16.78 -1.59 3.36
C LEU A 79 17.08 -1.22 1.90
N TYR A 80 16.45 -0.16 1.41
CA TYR A 80 16.71 0.42 0.10
C TYR A 80 17.24 1.84 0.30
N GLY A 81 18.49 2.09 -0.06
CA GLY A 81 19.15 3.36 0.26
C GLY A 81 19.15 3.59 1.77
N ARG A 82 18.43 4.61 2.22
CA ARG A 82 18.27 4.93 3.65
C ARG A 82 16.93 4.51 4.24
N VAL A 83 16.04 3.92 3.44
CA VAL A 83 14.65 3.62 3.82
C VAL A 83 14.47 2.14 4.06
N ARG A 84 14.06 1.77 5.28
CA ARG A 84 13.64 0.42 5.62
C ARG A 84 12.17 0.24 5.26
N VAL A 85 11.86 -0.88 4.62
CA VAL A 85 10.48 -1.26 4.34
C VAL A 85 10.00 -2.25 5.39
N LEU A 86 8.79 -2.05 5.88
CA LEU A 86 8.14 -2.95 6.83
C LEU A 86 6.75 -3.31 6.33
N ASP A 87 6.43 -4.61 6.38
CA ASP A 87 5.09 -5.11 6.09
C ASP A 87 4.18 -4.87 7.31
N PRO A 88 3.15 -4.01 7.20
CA PRO A 88 2.27 -3.68 8.32
C PRO A 88 1.49 -4.90 8.85
N PHE A 89 1.25 -5.92 8.03
CA PHE A 89 0.50 -7.11 8.44
C PHE A 89 1.34 -8.09 9.28
N ARG A 90 2.67 -7.96 9.25
CA ARG A 90 3.58 -8.78 10.07
C ARG A 90 3.76 -8.23 11.48
N LEU A 91 3.41 -6.97 11.71
CA LEU A 91 3.53 -6.29 13.00
C LEU A 91 2.34 -6.54 13.95
N ALA A 92 1.48 -7.53 13.68
CA ALA A 92 0.33 -7.88 14.50
C ALA A 92 -0.68 -6.73 14.70
N VAL A 93 -0.96 -5.95 13.65
CA VAL A 93 -2.12 -5.06 13.63
C VAL A 93 -3.37 -5.90 13.35
N HIS A 94 -4.00 -6.40 14.41
CA HIS A 94 -5.31 -7.04 14.32
C HIS A 94 -6.38 -5.96 14.17
N GLU A 95 -6.87 -5.73 12.96
CA GLU A 95 -8.17 -5.08 12.79
C GLU A 95 -9.22 -5.97 13.48
N ARG A 96 -9.95 -5.45 14.48
CA ARG A 96 -11.08 -6.17 15.05
C ARG A 96 -12.10 -6.34 13.95
N SER A 97 -12.17 -7.54 13.36
CA SER A 97 -13.17 -7.88 12.37
C SER A 97 -14.55 -7.47 12.89
N PRO A 98 -15.29 -6.56 12.22
CA PRO A 98 -16.67 -6.32 12.56
C PRO A 98 -17.38 -7.65 12.35
N GLY A 99 -18.01 -8.18 13.40
CA GLY A 99 -18.63 -9.50 13.35
C GLY A 99 -19.71 -9.58 12.27
N TYR A 100 -19.34 -10.00 11.06
CA TYR A 100 -20.30 -10.37 10.04
C TYR A 100 -20.94 -11.70 10.46
N SER A 101 -22.15 -11.61 11.01
CA SER A 101 -22.96 -12.78 11.31
C SER A 101 -23.26 -13.53 10.02
N ARG A 102 -22.78 -14.78 9.92
CA ARG A 102 -23.24 -15.69 8.87
C ARG A 102 -24.72 -15.98 9.14
N ALA A 103 -25.61 -15.36 8.37
CA ALA A 103 -26.99 -15.82 8.30
C ALA A 103 -26.98 -17.29 7.88
N ARG A 104 -27.38 -18.18 8.81
CA ARG A 104 -27.62 -19.59 8.53
C ARG A 104 -28.76 -19.68 7.52
N VAL A 105 -28.49 -20.23 6.34
CA VAL A 105 -29.54 -20.67 5.43
C VAL A 105 -30.17 -21.92 6.07
N ALA A 106 -31.40 -21.79 6.55
CA ALA A 106 -32.21 -22.90 7.02
C ALA A 106 -32.62 -23.76 5.81
N ARG A 107 -32.60 -25.08 6.03
CA ARG A 107 -32.93 -26.12 5.04
C ARG A 107 -34.42 -26.19 4.76
#